data_AF-A0AAQ0QHD9-F1
#
_entry.id   AF-A0AAQ0QHD9-F1
#
_cell.length_a   1.000
_cell.length_b   1.000
_cell.length_c   1.000
_cell.angle_alpha   90.00
_cell.angle_beta   90.00
_cell.angle_gamma   90.00
#
_symmetry.space_group_name_H-M   'P 1'
#
loop_
_entity.id
_entity.type
_entity.pdbx_description
1 polymer ?
#
loop_
_entity_poly.entity_id
_entity_poly.type
_entity_poly.pdbx_seq_one_letter_code
_entity_poly.pdbx_strand_id
1 'polypeptide(L)'
;MKIKPRTIKHEKFKEMVKEWLDTHREEYCAFAEEVSRRDRSGFIQIFEYAQLAAPGYANVVMAKMSEKNPKDLDSIEKFLRDADIASTLVDGFQSQKPDSIVPAMLAWMYFGNSWETVVSYNEEMIQDKDTGLSDRIKARFMILVTIQMSIVNGHRTREDWREFRKIQKSMGSIVPVTDTVIEEMEEERPEAAPTDDEVSEVTDEKKEPRKRGRRKVRETLDNLIPDDTDHIKGKISEFLKLRSSGNDLAMLYIYLHEDSHIRSCDISTFHDALSEHYPEYKFVGLRGVQKAHQQLTTPMMGGKRMIDMGQDKKNLDNIRNHFEAVSNI
;
A
#
# COMPACT_ATOMS: atom_id res chain seq x y z
N MET A 1 -1.50 32.40 28.48
CA MET A 1 -0.24 33.01 28.01
C MET A 1 -0.16 32.85 26.50
N LYS A 2 -0.06 33.94 25.72
CA LYS A 2 0.13 33.83 24.26
C LYS A 2 1.57 33.40 23.98
N ILE A 3 1.73 32.24 23.35
CA ILE A 3 3.00 31.71 22.86
C ILE A 3 3.35 32.54 21.64
N LYS A 4 4.57 33.04 21.57
CA LYS A 4 5.09 33.55 20.31
C LYS A 4 5.51 32.34 19.47
N PRO A 5 5.04 32.19 18.23
CA PRO A 5 5.51 31.14 17.35
C PRO A 5 7.04 31.05 17.31
N ARG A 6 7.58 29.84 17.15
CA ARG A 6 9.02 29.52 17.14
C ARG A 6 9.78 29.73 18.48
N THR A 7 9.11 30.14 19.56
CA THR A 7 9.75 30.31 20.88
C THR A 7 9.45 29.17 21.86
N ILE A 8 8.47 28.32 21.56
CA ILE A 8 8.12 27.16 22.39
C ILE A 8 8.87 25.90 21.93
N LYS A 9 9.33 25.10 22.89
CA LYS A 9 9.86 23.76 22.61
C LYS A 9 8.72 22.80 22.27
N HIS A 10 8.94 21.90 21.32
CA HIS A 10 7.93 20.94 20.85
C HIS A 10 7.29 20.13 22.00
N GLU A 11 8.09 19.57 22.92
CA GLU A 11 7.56 18.84 24.08
C GLU A 11 6.63 19.68 24.95
N LYS A 12 6.97 20.95 25.18
CA LYS A 12 6.13 21.86 25.96
C LYS A 12 4.81 22.14 25.25
N PHE A 13 4.83 22.29 23.93
CA PHE A 13 3.61 22.45 23.15
C PHE A 13 2.75 21.18 23.21
N LYS A 14 3.36 20.00 23.08
CA LYS A 14 2.68 18.70 23.20
C LYS A 14 2.01 18.51 24.57
N GLU A 15 2.66 18.91 25.66
CA GLU A 15 2.06 18.94 27.01
C GLU A 15 0.81 19.84 27.07
N MET A 16 0.84 21.01 26.42
CA MET A 16 -0.32 21.91 26.40
C MET A 16 -1.49 21.34 25.61
N VAL A 17 -1.20 20.65 24.50
CA VAL A 17 -2.24 19.91 23.76
C VAL A 17 -2.83 18.80 24.64
N LYS A 18 -2.01 18.14 25.46
CA LYS A 18 -2.48 17.11 26.40
C LYS A 18 -3.39 17.69 27.48
N GLU A 19 -3.02 18.84 28.05
CA GLU A 19 -3.86 19.55 29.02
C GLU A 19 -5.21 19.98 28.41
N TRP A 20 -5.18 20.49 27.16
CA TRP A 20 -6.41 20.80 26.44
C TRP A 20 -7.29 19.56 26.25
N LEU A 21 -6.71 18.44 25.80
CA LEU A 21 -7.41 17.16 25.64
C LEU A 21 -8.07 16.71 26.96
N ASP A 22 -7.36 16.80 28.07
CA ASP A 22 -7.86 16.33 29.37
C ASP A 22 -8.96 17.24 29.94
N THR A 23 -9.02 18.51 29.52
CA THR A 23 -10.03 19.48 29.97
C THR A 23 -11.20 19.67 28.99
N HIS A 24 -11.07 19.25 27.73
CA HIS A 24 -12.07 19.42 26.65
C HIS A 24 -12.46 18.07 26.04
N ARG A 25 -12.78 17.09 26.89
CA ARG A 25 -13.02 15.70 26.45
C ARG A 25 -14.22 15.57 25.52
N GLU A 26 -15.30 16.28 25.79
CA GLU A 26 -16.51 16.24 24.96
C GLU A 26 -16.26 16.80 23.56
N GLU A 27 -15.57 17.95 23.46
CA GLU A 27 -15.17 18.55 22.19
C GLU A 27 -14.24 17.63 21.39
N TYR A 28 -13.25 17.01 22.05
CA TYR A 28 -12.39 16.02 21.43
C TYR A 28 -13.17 14.80 20.94
N CYS A 29 -14.07 14.25 21.75
CA CYS A 29 -14.87 13.07 21.39
C CYS A 29 -15.77 13.38 20.18
N ALA A 30 -16.45 14.53 20.17
CA ALA A 30 -17.28 14.95 19.04
C ALA A 30 -16.47 15.05 17.75
N PHE A 31 -15.27 15.66 17.82
CA PHE A 31 -14.35 15.73 16.68
C PHE A 31 -13.88 14.34 16.25
N ALA A 32 -13.43 13.50 17.18
CA ALA A 32 -12.94 12.15 16.90
C ALA A 32 -14.02 11.28 16.25
N GLU A 33 -15.26 11.35 16.71
CA GLU A 33 -16.40 10.68 16.10
C GLU A 33 -16.66 11.19 14.68
N GLU A 34 -16.62 12.50 14.47
CA GLU A 34 -16.83 13.11 13.15
C GLU A 34 -15.78 12.68 12.13
N VAL A 35 -14.49 12.71 12.51
CA VAL A 35 -13.41 12.28 11.60
C VAL A 35 -13.37 10.77 11.43
N SER A 36 -14.03 10.00 12.28
CA SER A 36 -14.19 8.54 12.15
C SER A 36 -15.49 8.14 11.42
N ARG A 37 -16.28 9.09 10.90
CA ARG A 37 -17.48 8.77 10.09
C ARG A 37 -17.11 8.18 8.73
N ARG A 38 -17.91 7.21 8.28
CA ARG A 38 -17.71 6.53 7.00
C ARG A 38 -17.82 7.46 5.78
N ASP A 39 -18.56 8.55 5.89
CA ASP A 39 -18.77 9.53 4.81
C ASP A 39 -17.56 10.42 4.53
N ARG A 40 -16.48 10.29 5.32
CA ARG A 40 -15.20 11.00 5.17
C ARG A 40 -15.30 12.52 5.32
N SER A 41 -16.42 13.05 5.77
CA SER A 41 -16.66 14.49 5.93
C SER A 41 -15.62 15.15 6.84
N GLY A 42 -15.33 14.57 8.01
CA GLY A 42 -14.30 15.09 8.92
C GLY A 42 -12.88 15.02 8.35
N PHE A 43 -12.56 14.00 7.55
CA PHE A 43 -11.28 13.92 6.85
C PHE A 43 -11.11 15.01 5.80
N ILE A 44 -12.17 15.30 5.05
CA ILE A 44 -12.20 16.39 4.06
C ILE A 44 -11.95 17.72 4.77
N GLN A 45 -12.57 17.98 5.93
CA GLN A 45 -12.33 19.19 6.72
C GLN A 45 -10.87 19.34 7.17
N ILE A 46 -10.23 18.25 7.64
CA ILE A 46 -8.80 18.27 7.98
C ILE A 46 -7.95 18.62 6.75
N PHE A 47 -8.27 18.01 5.60
CA PHE A 47 -7.55 18.28 4.35
C PHE A 47 -7.74 19.72 3.86
N GLU A 48 -8.96 20.26 3.93
CA GLU A 48 -9.27 21.65 3.60
C GLU A 48 -8.53 22.62 4.51
N TYR A 49 -8.47 22.34 5.81
CA TYR A 49 -7.66 23.12 6.74
C TYR A 49 -6.17 23.09 6.35
N ALA A 50 -5.63 21.92 5.99
CA ALA A 50 -4.25 21.81 5.54
C ALA A 50 -3.98 22.63 4.25
N GLN A 51 -4.92 22.65 3.30
CA GLN A 51 -4.80 23.50 2.10
C GLN A 51 -4.85 24.98 2.43
N LEU A 52 -5.71 25.39 3.37
CA LEU A 52 -5.78 26.78 3.83
C LEU A 52 -4.48 27.20 4.53
N ALA A 53 -3.96 26.34 5.40
CA ALA A 53 -2.81 26.62 6.23
C ALA A 53 -1.48 26.56 5.46
N ALA A 54 -1.40 25.73 4.40
CA ALA A 54 -0.26 25.65 3.49
C ALA A 54 -0.71 25.54 2.02
N PRO A 55 -1.07 26.66 1.37
CA PRO A 55 -1.52 26.68 -0.02
C PRO A 55 -0.46 26.08 -0.95
N GLY A 56 -0.81 25.02 -1.67
CA GLY A 56 0.12 24.26 -2.52
C GLY A 56 0.57 22.92 -1.93
N TYR A 57 0.18 22.60 -0.69
CA TYR A 57 0.46 21.31 -0.07
C TYR A 57 0.01 20.13 -0.94
N ALA A 58 -1.20 20.19 -1.50
CA ALA A 58 -1.70 19.15 -2.42
C ALA A 58 -0.75 18.94 -3.60
N ASN A 59 -0.25 20.02 -4.21
CA ASN A 59 0.61 19.94 -5.39
C ASN A 59 1.95 19.29 -5.06
N VAL A 60 2.55 19.61 -3.91
CA VAL A 60 3.82 19.02 -3.48
C VAL A 60 3.65 17.53 -3.18
N VAL A 61 2.57 17.14 -2.50
CA VAL A 61 2.25 15.73 -2.24
C VAL A 61 2.02 14.97 -3.55
N MET A 62 1.24 15.52 -4.48
CA MET A 62 0.97 14.91 -5.78
C MET A 62 2.22 14.79 -6.66
N ALA A 63 3.10 15.79 -6.65
CA ALA A 63 4.39 15.72 -7.32
C ALA A 63 5.24 14.60 -6.72
N LYS A 64 5.26 14.47 -5.39
CA LYS A 64 6.02 13.44 -4.69
C LYS A 64 5.52 12.03 -5.02
N MET A 65 4.20 11.83 -5.08
CA MET A 65 3.58 10.58 -5.51
C MET A 65 3.99 10.14 -6.93
N SER A 66 4.38 11.09 -7.78
CA SER A 66 4.76 10.83 -9.17
C SER A 66 6.25 10.45 -9.33
N GLU A 67 7.03 10.52 -8.25
CA GLU A 67 8.46 10.15 -8.25
C GLU A 67 8.66 8.64 -8.21
N LYS A 68 9.78 8.16 -8.79
CA LYS A 68 10.11 6.73 -8.82
C LYS A 68 10.43 6.13 -7.45
N ASN A 69 10.89 6.94 -6.49
CA ASN A 69 11.15 6.51 -5.12
C ASN A 69 10.55 7.55 -4.15
N PRO A 70 9.26 7.45 -3.85
CA PRO A 70 8.57 8.49 -3.11
C PRO A 70 8.70 8.33 -1.58
N LYS A 71 9.62 7.46 -1.11
CA LYS A 71 9.86 7.14 0.32
C LYS A 71 10.61 8.25 1.07
N ASP A 72 11.44 9.03 0.37
CA ASP A 72 12.04 10.26 0.90
C ASP A 72 10.92 11.31 1.02
N LEU A 73 10.86 12.15 2.05
CA LEU A 73 9.81 13.16 2.22
C LEU A 73 10.36 14.58 2.34
N ASP A 74 11.65 14.77 2.06
CA ASP A 74 12.37 16.04 2.20
C ASP A 74 11.67 17.21 1.48
N SER A 75 11.10 16.97 0.30
CA SER A 75 10.38 18.00 -0.46
C SER A 75 9.11 18.48 0.24
N ILE A 76 8.38 17.57 0.88
CA ILE A 76 7.17 17.89 1.66
C ILE A 76 7.57 18.59 2.96
N GLU A 77 8.57 18.08 3.68
CA GLU A 77 9.05 18.69 4.92
C GLU A 77 9.60 20.10 4.70
N LYS A 78 10.40 20.29 3.65
CA LYS A 78 10.90 21.60 3.25
C LYS A 78 9.75 22.55 2.94
N PHE A 79 8.77 22.12 2.16
CA PHE A 79 7.61 22.94 1.84
C PHE A 79 6.84 23.38 3.10
N LEU A 80 6.57 22.44 4.02
CA LEU A 80 5.88 22.74 5.28
C LEU A 80 6.68 23.71 6.16
N ARG A 81 8.00 23.60 6.16
CA ARG A 81 8.91 24.52 6.86
C ARG A 81 8.89 25.92 6.25
N ASP A 82 8.98 26.00 4.92
CA ASP A 82 8.97 27.26 4.18
C ASP A 82 7.60 27.98 4.31
N ALA A 83 6.51 27.20 4.37
CA ALA A 83 5.15 27.70 4.63
C ALA A 83 4.91 28.11 6.10
N ASP A 84 5.88 27.90 6.99
CA ASP A 84 5.81 28.20 8.43
C ASP A 84 4.57 27.61 9.13
N ILE A 85 4.18 26.39 8.74
CA ILE A 85 2.94 25.75 9.21
C ILE A 85 2.87 25.64 10.73
N ALA A 86 4.02 25.52 11.39
CA ALA A 86 4.13 25.45 12.84
C ALA A 86 3.57 26.71 13.52
N SER A 87 3.82 27.90 12.95
CA SER A 87 3.26 29.15 13.48
C SER A 87 1.75 29.19 13.33
N THR A 88 1.23 28.81 12.17
CA THR A 88 -0.22 28.72 11.92
C THR A 88 -0.91 27.76 12.89
N LEU A 89 -0.31 26.59 13.16
CA LEU A 89 -0.85 25.62 14.11
C LEU A 89 -0.80 26.12 15.55
N VAL A 90 0.29 26.78 15.97
CA VAL A 90 0.39 27.38 17.31
C VAL A 90 -0.67 28.48 17.46
N ASP A 91 -0.77 29.41 16.51
CA ASP A 91 -1.74 30.50 16.56
C ASP A 91 -3.18 29.97 16.54
N GLY A 92 -3.46 28.95 15.70
CA GLY A 92 -4.75 28.27 15.65
C GLY A 92 -5.13 27.62 16.97
N PHE A 93 -4.19 26.89 17.60
CA PHE A 93 -4.37 26.26 18.91
C PHE A 93 -4.66 27.31 20.01
N GLN A 94 -3.91 28.39 20.02
CA GLN A 94 -4.01 29.43 21.04
C GLN A 94 -5.20 30.36 20.88
N SER A 95 -5.73 30.47 19.66
CA SER A 95 -6.86 31.35 19.38
C SER A 95 -8.11 30.95 20.17
N GLN A 96 -8.25 29.67 20.52
CA GLN A 96 -9.41 29.07 21.19
C GLN A 96 -10.75 29.54 20.59
N LYS A 97 -10.78 29.76 19.26
CA LYS A 97 -12.02 30.06 18.56
C LYS A 97 -12.94 28.85 18.67
N PRO A 98 -14.23 29.02 19.04
CA PRO A 98 -15.17 27.90 19.22
C PRO A 98 -15.26 26.99 17.99
N ASP A 99 -15.15 27.55 16.78
CA ASP A 99 -15.27 26.81 15.53
C ASP A 99 -13.91 26.26 15.01
N SER A 100 -12.83 26.40 15.79
CA SER A 100 -11.50 25.95 15.38
C SER A 100 -11.33 24.46 15.65
N ILE A 101 -11.12 23.68 14.59
CA ILE A 101 -10.79 22.25 14.71
C ILE A 101 -9.36 22.01 15.22
N VAL A 102 -8.50 23.04 15.28
CA VAL A 102 -7.06 22.88 15.50
C VAL A 102 -6.71 22.20 16.83
N PRO A 103 -7.29 22.58 17.98
CA PRO A 103 -6.99 21.89 19.25
C PRO A 103 -7.36 20.41 19.23
N ALA A 104 -8.57 20.09 18.73
CA ALA A 104 -9.05 18.72 18.64
C ALA A 104 -8.23 17.90 17.63
N MET A 105 -7.92 18.46 16.46
CA MET A 105 -7.07 17.86 15.43
C MET A 105 -5.67 17.56 15.97
N LEU A 106 -5.03 18.51 16.66
CA LEU A 106 -3.71 18.29 17.27
C LEU A 106 -3.76 17.23 18.37
N ALA A 107 -4.78 17.24 19.23
CA ALA A 107 -4.97 16.22 20.25
C ALA A 107 -5.14 14.83 19.63
N TRP A 108 -5.91 14.73 18.56
CA TRP A 108 -6.12 13.49 17.81
C TRP A 108 -4.83 13.01 17.12
N MET A 109 -4.05 13.91 16.53
CA MET A 109 -2.77 13.60 15.90
C MET A 109 -1.70 13.13 16.88
N TYR A 110 -1.62 13.75 18.07
CA TYR A 110 -0.60 13.41 19.07
C TYR A 110 -0.98 12.21 19.95
N PHE A 111 -2.25 12.09 20.33
CA PHE A 111 -2.70 11.17 21.38
C PHE A 111 -3.86 10.26 20.97
N GLY A 112 -4.49 10.51 19.83
CA GLY A 112 -5.55 9.68 19.28
C GLY A 112 -5.05 8.64 18.29
N ASN A 113 -6.00 7.96 17.65
CA ASN A 113 -5.76 6.91 16.66
C ASN A 113 -5.68 7.49 15.24
N SER A 114 -5.13 8.69 15.08
CA SER A 114 -5.17 9.41 13.80
C SER A 114 -4.49 8.64 12.68
N TRP A 115 -3.32 8.06 12.96
CA TRP A 115 -2.53 7.31 11.99
C TRP A 115 -3.26 6.04 11.55
N GLU A 116 -3.77 5.27 12.52
CA GLU A 116 -4.57 4.05 12.29
C GLU A 116 -5.83 4.35 11.48
N THR A 117 -6.48 5.47 11.79
CA THR A 117 -7.70 5.90 11.12
C THR A 117 -7.40 6.25 9.66
N VAL A 118 -6.35 7.04 9.40
CA VAL A 118 -5.90 7.37 8.04
C VAL A 118 -5.59 6.08 7.26
N VAL A 119 -4.87 5.12 7.85
CA VAL A 119 -4.55 3.85 7.19
C VAL A 119 -5.82 3.07 6.87
N SER A 120 -6.74 2.93 7.83
CA SER A 120 -8.00 2.19 7.64
C SER A 120 -8.84 2.78 6.51
N TYR A 121 -8.98 4.11 6.45
CA TYR A 121 -9.72 4.77 5.37
C TYR A 121 -9.13 4.50 4.00
N ASN A 122 -7.80 4.54 3.90
CA ASN A 122 -7.13 4.31 2.63
C ASN A 122 -7.17 2.83 2.24
N GLU A 123 -7.15 1.89 3.19
CA GLU A 123 -7.38 0.47 2.92
C GLU A 123 -8.81 0.24 2.40
N GLU A 124 -9.82 0.82 3.07
CA GLU A 124 -11.21 0.76 2.61
C GLU A 124 -11.37 1.33 1.20
N MET A 125 -10.71 2.46 0.90
CA MET A 125 -10.72 3.07 -0.42
C MET A 125 -10.08 2.18 -1.50
N ILE A 126 -9.07 1.37 -1.15
CA ILE A 126 -8.47 0.41 -2.08
C ILE A 126 -9.41 -0.76 -2.38
N GLN A 127 -10.15 -1.22 -1.37
CA GLN A 127 -11.10 -2.33 -1.52
C GLN A 127 -12.42 -1.91 -2.15
N ASP A 128 -12.74 -0.62 -2.12
CA ASP A 128 -13.97 -0.08 -2.70
C ASP A 128 -13.98 -0.23 -4.23
N LYS A 129 -14.98 -0.99 -4.72
CA LYS A 129 -15.16 -1.32 -6.15
C LYS A 129 -15.40 -0.09 -7.01
N ASP A 130 -15.99 0.96 -6.44
CA ASP A 130 -16.31 2.20 -7.15
C ASP A 130 -15.14 3.19 -7.18
N THR A 131 -14.11 2.97 -6.36
CA THR A 131 -12.90 3.79 -6.36
C THR A 131 -12.02 3.48 -7.56
N GLY A 132 -11.72 4.50 -8.38
CA GLY A 132 -10.87 4.37 -9.55
C GLY A 132 -9.40 4.09 -9.24
N LEU A 133 -8.66 3.51 -10.20
CA LEU A 133 -7.26 3.10 -10.04
C LEU A 133 -6.34 4.23 -9.53
N SER A 134 -6.51 5.45 -10.04
CA SER A 134 -5.72 6.62 -9.63
C SER A 134 -5.86 6.89 -8.12
N ASP A 135 -7.09 6.84 -7.60
CA ASP A 135 -7.35 7.09 -6.19
C ASP A 135 -6.87 5.93 -5.31
N ARG A 136 -6.95 4.68 -5.79
CA ARG A 136 -6.32 3.53 -5.11
C ARG A 136 -4.79 3.63 -5.04
N ILE A 137 -4.14 4.14 -6.09
CA ILE A 137 -2.69 4.40 -6.09
C ILE A 137 -2.34 5.49 -5.07
N LYS A 138 -3.10 6.58 -5.02
CA LYS A 138 -2.93 7.63 -3.99
C LYS A 138 -3.15 7.06 -2.60
N ALA A 139 -4.18 6.23 -2.41
CA ALA A 139 -4.46 5.56 -1.15
C ALA A 139 -3.27 4.73 -0.66
N ARG A 140 -2.71 3.91 -1.57
CA ARG A 140 -1.53 3.08 -1.30
C ARG A 140 -0.34 3.94 -0.85
N PHE A 141 -0.08 5.04 -1.55
CA PHE A 141 0.98 5.97 -1.17
C PHE A 141 0.73 6.59 0.20
N MET A 142 -0.52 7.03 0.47
CA MET A 142 -0.88 7.62 1.75
C MET A 142 -0.69 6.63 2.91
N ILE A 143 -1.03 5.35 2.75
CA ILE A 143 -0.78 4.31 3.76
C ILE A 143 0.72 4.21 4.06
N LEU A 144 1.56 4.11 3.01
CA LEU A 144 3.01 4.01 3.15
C LEU A 144 3.60 5.20 3.92
N VAL A 145 3.26 6.42 3.51
CA VAL A 145 3.76 7.65 4.16
C VAL A 145 3.27 7.75 5.59
N THR A 146 2.00 7.42 5.85
CA THR A 146 1.39 7.47 7.17
C THR A 146 2.11 6.54 8.14
N ILE A 147 2.30 5.28 7.77
CA ILE A 147 3.00 4.29 8.60
C ILE A 147 4.45 4.73 8.84
N GLN A 148 5.18 5.07 7.77
CA GLN A 148 6.59 5.46 7.88
C GLN A 148 6.78 6.71 8.76
N MET A 149 5.98 7.76 8.54
CA MET A 149 6.12 9.01 9.29
C MET A 149 5.67 8.88 10.74
N SER A 150 4.67 8.04 11.02
CA SER A 150 4.29 7.77 12.42
C SER A 150 5.48 7.19 13.20
N ILE A 151 6.33 6.39 12.57
CA ILE A 151 7.49 5.76 13.18
C ILE A 151 8.68 6.71 13.25
N VAL A 152 9.00 7.41 12.16
CA VAL A 152 10.10 8.40 12.13
C VAL A 152 9.91 9.49 13.18
N ASN A 153 8.67 9.94 13.38
CA ASN A 153 8.33 10.95 14.38
C ASN A 153 8.12 10.37 15.80
N GLY A 154 8.27 9.06 15.98
CA GLY A 154 8.11 8.39 17.28
C GLY A 154 6.67 8.40 17.82
N HIS A 155 5.67 8.62 16.97
CA HIS A 155 4.26 8.51 17.34
C HIS A 155 3.78 7.07 17.47
N ARG A 156 4.38 6.17 16.68
CA ARG A 156 4.12 4.74 16.68
C ARG A 156 5.42 3.96 16.56
N THR A 157 5.36 2.71 16.97
CA THR A 157 6.41 1.72 16.76
C THR A 157 5.98 0.71 15.69
N ARG A 158 6.95 -0.08 15.20
CA ARG A 158 6.62 -1.23 14.34
C ARG A 158 5.73 -2.26 15.06
N GLU A 159 5.82 -2.36 16.39
CA GLU A 159 4.94 -3.24 17.18
C GLU A 159 3.51 -2.73 17.18
N ASP A 160 3.29 -1.43 17.38
CA ASP A 160 1.95 -0.83 17.38
C ASP A 160 1.22 -1.13 16.06
N TRP A 161 1.92 -1.02 14.93
CA TRP A 161 1.36 -1.38 13.62
C TRP A 161 1.09 -2.88 13.45
N ARG A 162 1.91 -3.75 14.05
CA ARG A 162 1.65 -5.21 14.05
C ARG A 162 0.42 -5.56 14.88
N GLU A 163 0.27 -4.96 16.06
CA GLU A 163 -0.92 -5.11 16.91
C GLU A 163 -2.17 -4.60 16.16
N PHE A 164 -2.08 -3.41 15.55
CA PHE A 164 -3.17 -2.83 14.78
C PHE A 164 -3.59 -3.70 13.59
N ARG A 165 -2.62 -4.19 12.80
CA ARG A 165 -2.84 -5.15 11.70
C ARG A 165 -3.58 -6.40 12.20
N LYS A 166 -3.17 -6.94 13.36
CA LYS A 166 -3.79 -8.13 13.95
C LYS A 166 -5.25 -7.85 14.35
N ILE A 167 -5.53 -6.68 14.92
CA ILE A 167 -6.90 -6.26 15.26
C ILE A 167 -7.75 -6.16 13.99
N GLN A 168 -7.28 -5.47 12.94
CA GLN A 168 -8.00 -5.36 11.66
C GLN A 168 -8.32 -6.75 11.06
N LYS A 169 -7.35 -7.66 11.03
CA LYS A 169 -7.57 -9.03 10.54
C LYS A 169 -8.56 -9.81 11.39
N SER A 170 -8.54 -9.64 12.71
CA SER A 170 -9.50 -10.30 13.61
C SER A 170 -10.95 -9.85 13.39
N MET A 171 -11.14 -8.65 12.83
CA MET A 171 -12.44 -8.10 12.43
C MET A 171 -12.83 -8.49 10.99
N GLY A 172 -12.02 -9.28 10.28
CA GLY A 172 -12.26 -9.69 8.90
C GLY A 172 -11.86 -8.64 7.85
N SER A 173 -11.12 -7.59 8.22
CA SER A 173 -10.64 -6.59 7.27
C SER A 173 -9.52 -7.14 6.38
N ILE A 174 -9.57 -6.81 5.10
CA ILE A 174 -8.53 -7.11 4.11
C ILE A 174 -7.61 -5.89 4.01
N VAL A 175 -6.33 -6.04 4.40
CA VAL A 175 -5.37 -4.93 4.55
C VAL A 175 -4.05 -5.15 3.77
N PRO A 176 -4.12 -5.35 2.43
CA PRO A 176 -3.00 -5.82 1.63
C PRO A 176 -1.83 -4.82 1.56
N VAL A 177 -2.11 -3.50 1.62
CA VAL A 177 -1.04 -2.50 1.57
C VAL A 177 -0.31 -2.43 2.90
N THR A 178 -1.05 -2.43 4.01
CA THR A 178 -0.50 -2.44 5.36
C THR A 178 0.36 -3.69 5.58
N ASP A 179 -0.10 -4.84 5.09
CA ASP A 179 0.68 -6.08 5.05
C ASP A 179 2.01 -5.90 4.33
N THR A 180 1.96 -5.38 3.10
CA THR A 180 3.16 -5.16 2.27
C THR A 180 4.13 -4.17 2.93
N VAL A 181 3.62 -3.06 3.47
CA VAL A 181 4.45 -2.02 4.10
C VAL A 181 5.13 -2.56 5.36
N ILE A 182 4.42 -3.30 6.21
CA ILE A 182 5.01 -3.91 7.41
C ILE A 182 6.10 -4.93 7.02
N GLU A 183 5.86 -5.74 5.99
CA GLU A 183 6.84 -6.72 5.49
C GLU A 183 8.09 -6.03 4.92
N GLU A 184 7.94 -4.98 4.10
CA GLU A 184 9.06 -4.18 3.59
C GLU A 184 9.91 -3.60 4.74
N MET A 185 9.27 -3.14 5.82
CA MET A 185 9.96 -2.57 6.98
C MET A 185 10.73 -3.61 7.82
N GLU A 186 10.35 -4.88 7.75
CA GLU A 186 11.05 -5.99 8.40
C GLU A 186 12.29 -6.41 7.62
N GLU A 187 12.22 -6.35 6.28
CA GLU A 187 13.36 -6.62 5.39
C GLU A 187 14.47 -5.55 5.49
N GLU A 188 14.11 -4.32 5.84
CA GLU A 188 15.05 -3.19 6.01
C GLU A 188 15.81 -3.21 7.37
N ARG A 189 15.54 -4.18 8.26
CA ARG A 189 16.26 -4.31 9.53
C ARG A 189 17.67 -4.87 9.30
N PRO A 190 18.76 -4.17 9.69
CA PRO A 190 20.08 -4.80 9.74
C PRO A 190 20.02 -5.97 10.74
N GLU A 191 20.54 -7.14 10.36
CA GLU A 191 20.81 -8.24 11.29
C GLU A 191 21.53 -7.64 12.51
N ALA A 192 20.98 -7.86 13.71
CA ALA A 192 21.56 -7.37 14.94
C ALA A 192 23.03 -7.82 14.99
N ALA A 193 23.94 -6.85 15.15
CA ALA A 193 25.35 -7.12 15.31
C ALA A 193 25.55 -8.11 16.46
N PRO A 194 26.25 -9.25 16.26
CA PRO A 194 26.70 -10.05 17.38
C PRO A 194 27.74 -9.23 18.12
N THR A 195 27.53 -9.08 19.42
CA THR A 195 28.50 -8.51 20.36
C THR A 195 29.77 -9.34 20.33
N ASP A 196 30.90 -8.68 20.07
CA ASP A 196 32.24 -9.22 20.21
C ASP A 196 32.47 -9.68 21.66
N ASP A 197 32.82 -10.95 21.85
CA ASP A 197 33.79 -11.37 22.86
C ASP A 197 34.51 -12.66 22.41
N GLU A 198 35.80 -12.46 22.19
CA GLU A 198 36.96 -13.36 22.27
C GLU A 198 37.07 -14.69 21.48
N VAL A 199 37.91 -14.60 20.42
CA VAL A 199 39.10 -15.43 20.07
C VAL A 199 39.01 -16.97 20.14
N SER A 200 39.14 -17.61 18.97
CA SER A 200 39.98 -18.81 18.70
C SER A 200 39.86 -19.21 17.21
N GLU A 201 40.88 -18.90 16.42
CA GLU A 201 41.84 -19.84 15.79
C GLU A 201 41.29 -20.83 14.73
N VAL A 202 41.52 -20.42 13.47
CA VAL A 202 41.91 -21.18 12.26
C VAL A 202 41.63 -22.69 12.23
N THR A 203 40.81 -23.14 11.27
CA THR A 203 41.23 -24.13 10.25
C THR A 203 40.33 -24.05 9.02
N ASP A 204 41.00 -24.22 7.89
CA ASP A 204 40.55 -23.97 6.52
C ASP A 204 40.02 -25.28 5.93
N GLU A 205 38.73 -25.35 5.55
CA GLU A 205 38.22 -26.44 4.71
C GLU A 205 37.04 -25.98 3.82
N LYS A 206 37.37 -25.79 2.53
CA LYS A 206 36.53 -25.81 1.31
C LYS A 206 35.07 -25.31 1.42
N LYS A 207 34.86 -24.04 1.05
CA LYS A 207 33.54 -23.53 0.63
C LYS A 207 33.30 -23.78 -0.86
N GLU A 208 32.44 -24.75 -1.17
CA GLU A 208 31.61 -24.67 -2.36
C GLU A 208 30.60 -23.50 -2.22
N PRO A 209 30.25 -22.81 -3.32
CA PRO A 209 29.39 -21.63 -3.25
C PRO A 209 27.94 -22.03 -2.90
N ARG A 210 27.54 -21.80 -1.65
CA ARG A 210 26.12 -21.88 -1.24
C ARG A 210 25.33 -20.78 -1.93
N LYS A 211 24.48 -21.17 -2.88
CA LYS A 211 23.47 -20.32 -3.51
C LYS A 211 22.56 -19.70 -2.45
N ARG A 212 22.43 -18.36 -2.46
CA ARG A 212 21.36 -17.63 -1.77
C ARG A 212 20.01 -18.14 -2.29
N GLY A 213 19.28 -18.85 -1.44
CA GLY A 213 17.90 -19.25 -1.71
C GLY A 213 17.03 -18.87 -0.53
N ARG A 214 16.52 -17.64 -0.53
CA ARG A 214 15.35 -17.27 0.27
C ARG A 214 14.21 -18.17 -0.21
N ARG A 215 13.73 -19.11 0.61
CA ARG A 215 12.50 -19.85 0.30
C ARG A 215 11.35 -18.85 0.42
N LYS A 216 10.94 -18.26 -0.71
CA LYS A 216 9.63 -17.61 -0.84
C LYS A 216 8.58 -18.66 -0.53
N VAL A 217 7.59 -18.32 0.30
CA VAL A 217 6.34 -19.08 0.37
C VAL A 217 5.77 -19.06 -1.05
N ARG A 218 5.68 -20.24 -1.69
CA ARG A 218 5.17 -20.36 -3.06
C ARG A 218 3.69 -20.68 -2.96
N GLU A 219 2.85 -19.75 -3.40
CA GLU A 219 1.42 -20.00 -3.56
C GLU A 219 1.25 -21.04 -4.67
N THR A 220 0.50 -22.11 -4.42
CA THR A 220 0.24 -23.14 -5.44
C THR A 220 -0.86 -22.69 -6.39
N LEU A 221 -0.87 -23.24 -7.61
CA LEU A 221 -1.94 -22.92 -8.57
C LEU A 221 -3.33 -23.30 -8.02
N ASP A 222 -3.41 -24.36 -7.21
CA ASP A 222 -4.65 -24.79 -6.55
C ASP A 222 -5.19 -23.73 -5.58
N ASN A 223 -4.32 -23.07 -4.81
CA ASN A 223 -4.74 -22.00 -3.90
C ASN A 223 -5.15 -20.73 -4.64
N LEU A 224 -4.55 -20.49 -5.81
CA LEU A 224 -4.86 -19.35 -6.65
C LEU A 224 -6.23 -19.48 -7.32
N ILE A 225 -6.78 -20.68 -7.55
CA ILE A 225 -8.07 -20.86 -8.23
C ILE A 225 -9.17 -21.15 -7.19
N PRO A 226 -10.02 -20.16 -6.85
CA PRO A 226 -10.96 -20.28 -5.73
C PRO A 226 -12.14 -21.22 -6.00
N ASP A 227 -12.61 -21.31 -7.25
CA ASP A 227 -13.80 -22.07 -7.67
C ASP A 227 -13.51 -22.91 -8.92
N ASP A 228 -14.13 -24.10 -9.02
CA ASP A 228 -14.03 -25.02 -10.17
C ASP A 228 -12.58 -25.31 -10.61
N THR A 229 -11.72 -25.55 -9.60
CA THR A 229 -10.27 -25.64 -9.74
C THR A 229 -9.83 -26.63 -10.83
N ASP A 230 -10.47 -27.79 -10.92
CA ASP A 230 -10.10 -28.82 -11.90
C ASP A 230 -10.53 -28.48 -13.33
N HIS A 231 -11.70 -27.83 -13.51
CA HIS A 231 -12.12 -27.35 -14.83
C HIS A 231 -11.20 -26.26 -15.35
N ILE A 232 -10.90 -25.26 -14.52
CA ILE A 232 -10.02 -24.14 -14.87
C ILE A 232 -8.60 -24.65 -15.15
N LYS A 233 -8.06 -25.56 -14.33
CA LYS A 233 -6.78 -26.24 -14.61
C LYS A 233 -6.81 -27.04 -15.91
N GLY A 234 -7.92 -27.69 -16.23
CA GLY A 234 -8.12 -28.37 -17.52
C GLY A 234 -8.00 -27.40 -18.69
N LYS A 235 -8.73 -26.29 -18.65
CA LYS A 235 -8.70 -25.24 -19.67
C LYS A 235 -7.34 -24.57 -19.81
N ILE A 236 -6.66 -24.29 -18.68
CA ILE A 236 -5.28 -23.79 -18.67
C ILE A 236 -4.35 -24.79 -19.35
N SER A 237 -4.41 -26.07 -18.99
CA SER A 237 -3.58 -27.10 -19.61
C SER A 237 -3.80 -27.21 -21.12
N GLU A 238 -5.06 -27.19 -21.57
CA GLU A 238 -5.40 -27.18 -23.01
C GLU A 238 -4.86 -25.94 -23.73
N PHE A 239 -4.97 -24.77 -23.11
CA PHE A 239 -4.41 -23.53 -23.66
C PHE A 239 -2.89 -23.63 -23.80
N LEU A 240 -2.21 -24.12 -22.76
CA LEU A 240 -0.74 -24.23 -22.70
C LEU A 240 -0.16 -25.22 -23.73
N LYS A 241 -0.91 -26.26 -24.13
CA LYS A 241 -0.53 -27.17 -25.23
C LYS A 241 -0.39 -26.45 -26.56
N LEU A 242 -1.17 -25.39 -26.76
CA LEU A 242 -1.23 -24.66 -28.03
C LEU A 242 -0.39 -23.38 -28.00
N ARG A 243 -0.30 -22.72 -26.84
CA ARG A 243 0.27 -21.39 -26.68
C ARG A 243 1.01 -21.25 -25.36
N SER A 244 2.31 -20.98 -25.42
CA SER A 244 3.17 -20.88 -24.22
C SER A 244 4.22 -19.75 -24.30
N SER A 245 4.06 -18.80 -25.24
CA SER A 245 4.94 -17.64 -25.31
C SER A 245 4.72 -16.67 -24.14
N GLY A 246 5.66 -15.74 -23.92
CA GLY A 246 5.52 -14.75 -22.85
C GLY A 246 4.30 -13.86 -23.00
N ASN A 247 3.88 -13.60 -24.24
CA ASN A 247 2.68 -12.85 -24.55
C ASN A 247 1.42 -13.65 -24.23
N ASP A 248 1.42 -14.94 -24.57
CA ASP A 248 0.30 -15.84 -24.29
C ASP A 248 0.09 -16.02 -22.78
N LEU A 249 1.17 -16.20 -22.02
CA LEU A 249 1.12 -16.30 -20.56
C LEU A 249 0.64 -15.00 -19.90
N ALA A 250 1.06 -13.85 -20.43
CA ALA A 250 0.59 -12.56 -19.95
C ALA A 250 -0.90 -12.33 -20.23
N MET A 251 -1.39 -12.69 -21.43
CA MET A 251 -2.82 -12.61 -21.74
C MET A 251 -3.64 -13.59 -20.91
N LEU A 252 -3.14 -14.81 -20.69
CA LEU A 252 -3.79 -15.80 -19.84
C LEU A 252 -3.94 -15.27 -18.41
N TYR A 253 -2.87 -14.69 -17.85
CA TYR A 253 -2.90 -14.05 -16.54
C TYR A 253 -3.93 -12.90 -16.49
N ILE A 254 -3.94 -12.02 -17.50
CA ILE A 254 -4.89 -10.90 -17.57
C ILE A 254 -6.33 -11.42 -17.60
N TYR A 255 -6.63 -12.40 -18.46
CA TYR A 255 -7.96 -13.02 -18.55
C TYR A 255 -8.41 -13.61 -17.21
N LEU A 256 -7.58 -14.49 -16.63
CA LEU A 256 -7.93 -15.18 -15.39
C LEU A 256 -8.13 -14.21 -14.22
N HIS A 257 -7.35 -13.12 -14.18
CA HIS A 257 -7.45 -12.11 -13.15
C HIS A 257 -8.66 -11.17 -13.36
N GLU A 258 -9.00 -10.82 -14.60
CA GLU A 258 -10.14 -9.94 -14.91
C GLU A 258 -11.48 -10.65 -14.74
N ASP A 259 -11.60 -11.88 -15.24
CA ASP A 259 -12.81 -12.68 -15.13
C ASP A 259 -12.87 -13.46 -13.79
N SER A 260 -11.99 -13.10 -12.84
CA SER A 260 -11.99 -13.59 -11.45
C SER A 260 -11.84 -15.12 -11.28
N HIS A 261 -11.23 -15.79 -12.25
CA HIS A 261 -10.89 -17.22 -12.18
C HIS A 261 -9.70 -17.51 -11.26
N ILE A 262 -8.88 -16.50 -10.94
CA ILE A 262 -7.82 -16.60 -9.94
C ILE A 262 -7.93 -15.51 -8.88
N ARG A 263 -7.46 -15.80 -7.67
CA ARG A 263 -7.25 -14.83 -6.59
C ARG A 263 -6.22 -13.79 -7.03
N SER A 264 -6.36 -12.59 -6.48
CA SER A 264 -5.39 -11.51 -6.74
C SER A 264 -4.01 -11.94 -6.28
N CYS A 265 -3.08 -11.97 -7.23
CA CYS A 265 -1.66 -12.29 -7.05
C CYS A 265 -0.88 -11.50 -8.10
N ASP A 266 0.43 -11.32 -7.91
CA ASP A 266 1.26 -10.72 -8.95
C ASP A 266 1.60 -11.75 -10.05
N ILE A 267 1.93 -11.25 -11.25
CA ILE A 267 2.25 -12.09 -12.41
C ILE A 267 3.44 -13.04 -12.18
N SER A 268 4.33 -12.72 -11.24
CA SER A 268 5.49 -13.56 -10.91
C SER A 268 5.07 -14.73 -10.04
N THR A 269 4.21 -14.48 -9.05
CA THR A 269 3.55 -15.53 -8.26
C THR A 269 2.74 -16.46 -9.16
N PHE A 270 1.95 -15.92 -10.10
CA PHE A 270 1.22 -16.73 -11.08
C PHE A 270 2.17 -17.55 -11.97
N HIS A 271 3.24 -16.95 -12.49
CA HIS A 271 4.21 -17.65 -13.34
C HIS A 271 4.94 -18.77 -12.59
N ASP A 272 5.36 -18.53 -11.35
CA ASP A 272 6.00 -19.52 -10.50
C ASP A 272 5.04 -20.68 -10.18
N ALA A 273 3.79 -20.37 -9.81
CA ALA A 273 2.74 -21.35 -9.54
C ALA A 273 2.41 -22.21 -10.76
N LEU A 274 2.32 -21.58 -11.94
CA LEU A 274 2.07 -22.26 -13.21
C LEU A 274 3.24 -23.17 -13.62
N SER A 275 4.48 -22.68 -13.43
CA SER A 275 5.70 -23.43 -13.71
C SER A 275 5.89 -24.64 -12.81
N GLU A 276 5.44 -24.54 -11.55
CA GLU A 276 5.49 -25.63 -10.59
C GLU A 276 4.39 -26.66 -10.82
N HIS A 277 3.19 -26.22 -11.20
CA HIS A 277 2.05 -27.11 -11.44
C HIS A 277 2.14 -27.86 -12.78
N TYR A 278 2.72 -27.25 -13.82
CA TYR A 278 2.90 -27.88 -15.13
C TYR A 278 4.39 -27.94 -15.56
N PRO A 279 5.23 -28.71 -14.87
CA PRO A 279 6.66 -28.79 -15.15
C PRO A 279 6.97 -29.38 -16.54
N GLU A 280 6.01 -30.03 -17.19
CA GLU A 280 6.12 -30.56 -18.55
C GLU A 280 6.20 -29.47 -19.62
N TYR A 281 5.67 -28.27 -19.36
CA TYR A 281 5.77 -27.15 -20.30
C TYR A 281 7.01 -26.30 -20.02
N LYS A 282 7.85 -26.11 -21.04
CA LYS A 282 9.00 -25.21 -20.96
C LYS A 282 8.55 -23.76 -21.13
N PHE A 283 8.14 -23.14 -20.04
CA PHE A 283 7.74 -21.73 -20.04
C PHE A 283 8.92 -20.80 -20.34
N VAL A 284 8.63 -19.69 -21.03
CA VAL A 284 9.60 -18.61 -21.16
C VAL A 284 9.92 -17.99 -19.80
N GLY A 285 11.12 -17.41 -19.66
CA GLY A 285 11.54 -16.80 -18.41
C GLY A 285 10.65 -15.64 -17.99
N LEU A 286 10.47 -15.47 -16.68
CA LEU A 286 9.59 -14.48 -16.05
C LEU A 286 9.71 -13.06 -16.63
N ARG A 287 10.93 -12.60 -16.94
CA ARG A 287 11.17 -11.27 -17.52
C ARG A 287 10.42 -11.05 -18.85
N GLY A 288 10.29 -12.09 -19.67
CA GLY A 288 9.56 -12.01 -20.94
C GLY A 288 8.06 -11.82 -20.71
N VAL A 289 7.50 -12.53 -19.72
CA VAL A 289 6.10 -12.45 -19.34
C VAL A 289 5.78 -11.08 -18.72
N GLN A 290 6.62 -10.59 -17.81
CA GLN A 290 6.47 -9.25 -17.20
C GLN A 290 6.50 -8.13 -18.24
N LYS A 291 7.41 -8.21 -19.23
CA LYS A 291 7.50 -7.23 -20.32
C LYS A 291 6.24 -7.25 -21.20
N ALA A 292 5.76 -8.45 -21.55
CA ALA A 292 4.54 -8.60 -22.34
C ALA A 292 3.32 -8.06 -21.58
N HIS A 293 3.19 -8.37 -20.29
CA HIS A 293 2.12 -7.84 -19.43
C HIS A 293 2.14 -6.31 -19.39
N GLN A 294 3.29 -5.70 -19.13
CA GLN A 294 3.43 -4.24 -19.14
C GLN A 294 2.99 -3.63 -20.47
N GLN A 295 3.38 -4.24 -21.60
CA GLN A 295 2.99 -3.79 -22.93
C GLN A 295 1.47 -3.92 -23.16
N LEU A 296 0.89 -5.08 -22.83
CA LEU A 296 -0.54 -5.36 -23.00
C LEU A 296 -1.41 -4.44 -22.14
N THR A 297 -0.98 -4.13 -20.92
CA THR A 297 -1.70 -3.23 -20.01
C THR A 297 -1.39 -1.74 -20.24
N THR A 298 -0.55 -1.39 -21.22
CA THR A 298 -0.18 0.00 -21.49
C THR A 298 -1.42 0.81 -21.89
N PRO A 299 -1.71 1.94 -21.22
CA PRO A 299 -2.84 2.79 -21.57
C PRO A 299 -2.70 3.39 -22.98
N MET A 300 -3.81 3.43 -23.69
CA MET A 300 -3.99 4.03 -25.01
C MET A 300 -5.06 5.12 -24.94
N MET A 301 -5.20 5.90 -26.02
CA MET A 301 -6.20 6.97 -26.10
C MET A 301 -7.63 6.43 -25.92
N GLY A 302 -8.47 7.19 -25.20
CA GLY A 302 -9.88 6.84 -24.99
C GLY A 302 -10.12 5.78 -23.91
N GLY A 303 -9.20 5.63 -22.95
CA GLY A 303 -9.38 4.74 -21.79
C GLY A 303 -9.21 3.24 -22.09
N LYS A 304 -8.75 2.90 -23.29
CA LYS A 304 -8.42 1.52 -23.69
C LYS A 304 -6.98 1.18 -23.35
N ARG A 305 -6.66 -0.09 -23.19
CA ARG A 305 -5.28 -0.60 -23.10
C ARG A 305 -4.85 -1.20 -24.42
N MET A 306 -3.57 -1.47 -24.57
CA MET A 306 -3.02 -2.12 -25.76
C MET A 306 -3.72 -3.47 -26.05
N ILE A 307 -4.00 -4.26 -25.01
CA ILE A 307 -4.73 -5.54 -25.12
C ILE A 307 -6.17 -5.37 -25.62
N ASP A 308 -6.79 -4.20 -25.45
CA ASP A 308 -8.18 -3.95 -25.87
C ASP A 308 -8.28 -3.53 -27.35
N MET A 309 -7.17 -3.61 -28.10
CA MET A 309 -7.05 -3.13 -29.46
C MET A 309 -6.49 -4.18 -30.43
N GLY A 310 -6.84 -4.02 -31.71
CA GLY A 310 -6.21 -4.74 -32.82
C GLY A 310 -6.22 -6.26 -32.69
N GLN A 311 -5.05 -6.87 -32.87
CA GLN A 311 -4.88 -8.32 -32.82
C GLN A 311 -4.88 -8.86 -31.40
N ASP A 312 -4.40 -8.09 -30.41
CA ASP A 312 -4.36 -8.52 -29.02
C ASP A 312 -5.76 -8.66 -28.43
N LYS A 313 -6.69 -7.77 -28.81
CA LYS A 313 -8.11 -7.94 -28.47
C LYS A 313 -8.66 -9.26 -28.97
N LYS A 314 -8.42 -9.58 -30.25
CA LYS A 314 -8.87 -10.85 -30.84
C LYS A 314 -8.25 -12.05 -30.14
N ASN A 315 -7.00 -11.93 -29.70
CA ASN A 315 -6.31 -12.98 -28.96
C ASN A 315 -6.92 -13.17 -27.57
N LEU A 316 -7.24 -12.09 -26.85
CA LEU A 316 -7.93 -12.14 -25.56
C LEU A 316 -9.35 -12.72 -25.70
N ASP A 317 -10.11 -12.28 -26.71
CA ASP A 317 -11.45 -12.82 -26.99
C ASP A 317 -11.39 -14.32 -27.30
N ASN A 318 -10.35 -14.80 -28.00
CA ASN A 318 -10.14 -16.23 -28.25
C ASN A 318 -9.84 -17.01 -26.96
N ILE A 319 -9.12 -16.41 -26.00
CA ILE A 319 -8.89 -17.02 -24.69
C ILE A 319 -10.22 -17.13 -23.96
N ARG A 320 -11.02 -16.06 -23.91
CA ARG A 320 -12.35 -16.09 -23.29
C ARG A 320 -13.23 -17.19 -23.88
N ASN A 321 -13.31 -17.27 -25.21
CA ASN A 321 -14.09 -18.32 -25.88
C ASN A 321 -13.60 -19.73 -25.53
N HIS A 322 -12.29 -19.94 -25.37
CA HIS A 322 -11.73 -21.25 -24.98
C HIS A 322 -12.20 -21.66 -23.58
N PHE A 323 -12.22 -20.72 -22.63
CA PHE A 323 -12.66 -20.96 -21.25
C PHE A 323 -14.18 -21.05 -21.12
N GLU A 324 -14.95 -20.30 -21.91
CA GLU A 324 -16.43 -20.34 -21.92
C GLU A 324 -17.01 -21.50 -22.73
N ALA A 325 -16.24 -22.12 -23.63
CA ALA A 325 -16.69 -23.25 -24.41
C ALA A 325 -17.04 -24.42 -23.48
N VAL A 326 -18.34 -24.70 -23.34
CA VAL A 326 -18.85 -25.89 -22.67
C VAL A 326 -18.21 -27.10 -23.33
N SER A 327 -17.54 -27.95 -22.53
CA SER A 327 -17.05 -29.23 -23.00
C SER A 327 -18.24 -30.06 -23.46
N ASN A 328 -18.50 -30.09 -24.77
CA ASN A 328 -19.42 -31.05 -25.36
C ASN A 328 -18.78 -32.43 -25.19
N ILE A 329 -19.22 -33.13 -24.13
CA ILE A 329 -19.12 -34.59 -24.03
C ILE A 329 -20.45 -35.16 -24.45
#